data_AF-A0A5P2UK21-F1
#
_entry.id   AF-A0A5P2UK21-F1
#
_cell.length_a   1.000
_cell.length_b   1.000
_cell.length_c   1.000
_cell.angle_alpha   90.00
_cell.angle_beta   90.00
_cell.angle_gamma   90.00
#
_symmetry.space_group_name_H-M   'P 1'
#
loop_
_entity.id
_entity.type
_entity.pdbx_description
1 polymer ?
#
loop_
_entity_poly.entity_id
_entity_poly.type
_entity_poly.pdbx_seq_one_letter_code
_entity_poly.pdbx_strand_id
1 'polypeptide(L)'
;MGRPELPVDHTVPARGELAAALRGLRAAAGLTYDELAVRTGLSAATLKRAASGRYVPAWETVTAITEVCGDLHRDVGQLWQRARVAQRGRLKDLPRPASPELITNAGALSEALVYFYEWAGGLPLRRLQELAGEAYFLPVSTAARIVGRQALPVSRQQCIAFLTACGIGPRLVRRWADAYDRIIAARHTNTRASSSEVDPALVLLRDVQRLTERSGGHGSVRVTDLFQGPGEATRLRGQQTLTGLLPQELPQRRIRFAERPRRLPPQPA
;
A
#
# COMPACT_ATOMS: atom_id res chain seq x y z
N MET A 1 46.19 -0.92 2.01
CA MET A 1 45.38 -1.83 1.17
C MET A 1 44.49 -2.65 2.09
N GLY A 2 43.18 -2.39 2.08
CA GLY A 2 42.22 -3.10 2.92
C GLY A 2 41.98 -4.54 2.45
N ARG A 3 41.54 -5.40 3.36
CA ARG A 3 41.13 -6.78 3.05
C ARG A 3 40.13 -6.79 1.87
N PRO A 4 40.30 -7.66 0.86
CA PRO A 4 39.38 -7.74 -0.26
C PRO A 4 37.95 -8.05 0.23
N GLU A 5 36.97 -7.43 -0.42
CA GLU A 5 35.55 -7.70 -0.13
C GLU A 5 35.20 -9.14 -0.49
N LEU A 6 34.44 -9.80 0.39
CA LEU A 6 33.87 -11.11 0.09
C LEU A 6 32.94 -11.02 -1.13
N PRO A 7 32.80 -12.10 -1.92
CA PRO A 7 31.82 -12.18 -2.99
C PRO A 7 30.40 -11.82 -2.51
N VAL A 8 29.60 -11.26 -3.39
CA VAL A 8 28.17 -10.99 -3.12
C VAL A 8 27.43 -12.33 -3.03
N ASP A 9 26.55 -12.46 -2.04
CA ASP A 9 25.66 -13.62 -1.94
C ASP A 9 24.51 -13.51 -2.96
N HIS A 10 24.42 -14.49 -3.86
CA HIS A 10 23.39 -14.59 -4.89
C HIS A 10 22.39 -15.74 -4.64
N THR A 11 22.36 -16.34 -3.44
CA THR A 11 21.42 -17.41 -3.07
C THR A 11 19.97 -17.02 -3.37
N VAL A 12 19.62 -15.75 -3.15
CA VAL A 12 18.41 -15.14 -3.70
C VAL A 12 18.85 -14.14 -4.77
N PRO A 13 18.64 -14.42 -6.08
CA PRO A 13 19.18 -13.61 -7.17
C PRO A 13 18.85 -12.13 -7.05
N ALA A 14 17.60 -11.78 -6.72
CA ALA A 14 17.17 -10.40 -6.56
C ALA A 14 17.91 -9.63 -5.44
N ARG A 15 18.34 -10.31 -4.37
CA ARG A 15 19.14 -9.68 -3.29
C ARG A 15 20.58 -9.45 -3.75
N GLY A 16 21.15 -10.43 -4.44
CA GLY A 16 22.50 -10.32 -5.00
C GLY A 16 22.59 -9.23 -6.05
N GLU A 17 21.59 -9.11 -6.94
CA GLU A 17 21.51 -8.02 -7.93
C GLU A 17 21.49 -6.63 -7.26
N LEU A 18 20.66 -6.44 -6.23
CA LEU A 18 20.65 -5.20 -5.45
C LEU A 18 22.01 -4.91 -4.81
N ALA A 19 22.61 -5.91 -4.16
CA ALA A 19 23.90 -5.73 -3.51
C ALA A 19 25.02 -5.41 -4.51
N ALA A 20 25.04 -6.08 -5.67
CA ALA A 20 25.98 -5.80 -6.74
C ALA A 20 25.80 -4.37 -7.28
N ALA A 21 24.55 -3.91 -7.46
CA ALA A 21 24.26 -2.53 -7.86
C ALA A 21 24.77 -1.51 -6.83
N LEU A 22 24.54 -1.74 -5.52
CA LEU A 22 25.05 -0.86 -4.46
C LEU A 22 26.59 -0.81 -4.44
N ARG A 23 27.27 -1.94 -4.65
CA ARG A 23 28.74 -1.97 -4.78
C ARG A 23 29.21 -1.21 -6.02
N GLY A 24 28.51 -1.38 -7.15
CA GLY A 24 28.79 -0.68 -8.40
C GLY A 24 28.68 0.84 -8.25
N LEU A 25 27.61 1.33 -7.61
CA LEU A 25 27.44 2.76 -7.32
C LEU A 25 28.57 3.32 -6.46
N ARG A 26 28.91 2.63 -5.37
CA ARG A 26 30.02 3.06 -4.50
C ARG A 26 31.35 3.08 -5.24
N ALA A 27 31.64 2.05 -6.05
CA ALA A 27 32.86 1.96 -6.83
C ALA A 27 32.95 3.06 -7.89
N ALA A 28 31.84 3.34 -8.60
CA ALA A 28 31.75 4.42 -9.57
C ALA A 28 31.94 5.80 -8.94
N ALA A 29 31.47 5.99 -7.70
CA ALA A 29 31.70 7.20 -6.92
C ALA A 29 33.13 7.30 -6.32
N GLY A 30 33.96 6.25 -6.47
CA GLY A 30 35.32 6.22 -5.95
C GLY A 30 35.42 6.19 -4.42
N LEU A 31 34.35 5.83 -3.71
CA LEU A 31 34.31 5.91 -2.24
C LEU A 31 34.67 4.58 -1.58
N THR A 32 35.44 4.64 -0.50
CA THR A 32 35.55 3.54 0.47
C THR A 32 34.27 3.44 1.32
N TYR A 33 34.09 2.32 2.04
CA TYR A 33 32.97 2.22 2.99
C TYR A 33 33.10 3.19 4.17
N ASP A 34 34.33 3.56 4.55
CA ASP A 34 34.55 4.48 5.67
C ASP A 34 34.22 5.92 5.26
N GLU A 35 34.59 6.34 4.05
CA GLU A 35 34.16 7.63 3.49
C GLU A 35 32.65 7.67 3.26
N LEU A 36 32.06 6.59 2.73
CA LEU A 36 30.62 6.47 2.56
C LEU A 36 29.89 6.53 3.91
N ALA A 37 30.46 5.94 4.97
CA ALA A 37 29.92 6.00 6.32
C ALA A 37 29.87 7.44 6.84
N VAL A 38 30.97 8.19 6.67
CA VAL A 38 31.03 9.62 7.05
C VAL A 38 29.99 10.43 6.29
N ARG A 39 29.86 10.22 4.96
CA ARG A 39 28.94 11.00 4.12
C ARG A 39 27.46 10.66 4.33
N THR A 40 27.14 9.41 4.67
CA THR A 40 25.75 8.96 4.90
C THR A 40 25.31 9.05 6.37
N GLY A 41 26.25 9.19 7.31
CA GLY A 41 25.98 9.07 8.74
C GLY A 41 25.69 7.63 9.21
N LEU A 42 25.79 6.62 8.32
CA LEU A 42 25.60 5.21 8.65
C LEU A 42 26.93 4.54 8.99
N SER A 43 26.93 3.52 9.83
CA SER A 43 28.18 2.79 10.12
C SER A 43 28.69 2.00 8.92
N ALA A 44 30.01 1.92 8.75
CA ALA A 44 30.65 1.12 7.70
C ALA A 44 30.21 -0.35 7.75
N ALA A 45 29.95 -0.88 8.95
CA ALA A 45 29.39 -2.23 9.13
C ALA A 45 27.99 -2.36 8.51
N THR A 46 27.10 -1.38 8.68
CA THR A 46 25.77 -1.37 8.05
C THR A 46 25.87 -1.33 6.54
N LEU A 47 26.74 -0.47 6.00
CA LEU A 47 26.96 -0.34 4.56
C LEU A 47 27.52 -1.64 3.93
N LYS A 48 28.55 -2.23 4.55
CA LYS A 48 29.12 -3.53 4.12
C LYS A 48 28.08 -4.64 4.14
N ARG A 49 27.26 -4.68 5.20
CA ARG A 49 26.19 -5.65 5.32
C ARG A 49 25.13 -5.41 4.22
N ALA A 50 24.73 -4.17 3.92
CA ALA A 50 23.76 -3.84 2.88
C ALA A 50 24.24 -4.27 1.48
N ALA A 51 25.54 -4.16 1.24
CA ALA A 51 26.22 -4.58 0.02
C ALA A 51 26.62 -6.07 0.00
N SER A 52 26.10 -6.92 0.91
CA SER A 52 26.49 -8.34 0.99
C SER A 52 25.60 -9.31 0.22
N GLY A 53 24.34 -8.95 -0.08
CA GLY A 53 23.36 -9.84 -0.72
C GLY A 53 22.65 -10.82 0.23
N ARG A 54 23.12 -10.97 1.47
CA ARG A 54 22.54 -11.90 2.46
C ARG A 54 21.14 -11.49 2.92
N TYR A 55 20.84 -10.20 2.93
CA TYR A 55 19.56 -9.65 3.36
C TYR A 55 19.21 -8.40 2.54
N VAL A 56 17.95 -7.97 2.63
CA VAL A 56 17.49 -6.75 1.96
C VAL A 56 17.65 -5.57 2.90
N PRO A 57 18.46 -4.55 2.55
CA PRO A 57 18.60 -3.36 3.37
C PRO A 57 17.29 -2.57 3.47
N ALA A 58 17.16 -1.78 4.54
CA ALA A 58 16.08 -0.82 4.68
C ALA A 58 16.13 0.22 3.54
N TRP A 59 14.98 0.79 3.19
CA TRP A 59 14.94 1.74 2.06
C TRP A 59 15.76 3.00 2.33
N GLU A 60 15.76 3.45 3.57
CA GLU A 60 16.47 4.63 4.04
C GLU A 60 17.98 4.43 3.84
N THR A 61 18.48 3.21 4.08
CA THR A 61 19.88 2.85 3.79
C THR A 61 20.18 2.87 2.30
N VAL A 62 19.27 2.35 1.46
CA VAL A 62 19.45 2.37 0.00
C VAL A 62 19.47 3.81 -0.51
N THR A 63 18.51 4.62 -0.07
CA THR A 63 18.38 6.04 -0.46
C THR A 63 19.62 6.83 -0.07
N ALA A 64 20.09 6.69 1.17
CA ALA A 64 21.30 7.38 1.63
C ALA A 64 22.52 7.02 0.77
N ILE A 65 22.69 5.75 0.41
CA ILE A 65 23.79 5.33 -0.49
C ILE A 65 23.62 5.95 -1.88
N THR A 66 22.43 5.91 -2.45
CA THR A 66 22.17 6.45 -3.80
C THR A 66 22.31 7.98 -3.86
N GLU A 67 21.91 8.70 -2.81
CA GLU A 67 22.04 10.16 -2.74
C GLU A 67 23.51 10.59 -2.68
N VAL A 68 24.34 9.86 -1.92
CA VAL A 68 25.77 10.18 -1.75
C VAL A 68 26.60 9.79 -2.97
N CYS A 69 26.31 8.63 -3.56
CA CYS A 69 27.05 8.11 -4.72
C CYS A 69 26.54 8.63 -6.06
N GLY A 70 25.37 9.26 -6.09
CA GLY A 70 24.68 9.70 -7.30
C GLY A 70 23.82 8.58 -7.92
N ASP A 71 22.61 8.93 -8.34
CA ASP A 71 21.69 8.00 -9.02
C ASP A 71 21.99 7.97 -10.53
N LEU A 72 23.09 7.31 -10.92
CA LEU A 72 23.43 7.07 -12.32
C LEU A 72 22.48 6.06 -12.99
N HIS A 73 21.71 5.30 -12.20
CA HIS A 73 20.86 4.24 -12.71
C HIS A 73 19.52 4.22 -11.98
N ARG A 74 18.49 4.71 -12.70
CA ARG A 74 17.05 4.71 -12.42
C ARG A 74 16.41 3.33 -12.09
N ASP A 75 17.20 2.37 -11.61
CA ASP A 75 16.88 0.96 -11.44
C ASP A 75 17.13 0.44 -10.01
N VAL A 76 17.88 1.14 -9.15
CA VAL A 76 18.13 0.65 -7.76
C VAL A 76 16.83 0.53 -6.95
N GLY A 77 15.88 1.45 -7.15
CA GLY A 77 14.55 1.35 -6.55
C GLY A 77 13.80 0.09 -6.96
N GLN A 78 13.88 -0.29 -8.24
CA GLN A 78 13.24 -1.50 -8.76
C GLN A 78 13.96 -2.76 -8.28
N LEU A 79 15.29 -2.74 -8.20
CA LEU A 79 16.08 -3.82 -7.62
C LEU A 79 15.72 -4.03 -6.14
N TRP A 80 15.55 -2.94 -5.38
CA TRP A 80 15.10 -3.03 -3.99
C TRP A 80 13.69 -3.61 -3.88
N GLN A 81 12.75 -3.15 -4.71
CA GLN A 81 11.40 -3.70 -4.75
C GLN A 81 11.41 -5.20 -5.06
N ARG A 82 12.16 -5.64 -6.08
CA ARG A 82 12.32 -7.05 -6.44
C ARG A 82 12.92 -7.87 -5.29
N ALA A 83 13.97 -7.35 -4.64
CA ALA A 83 14.61 -7.99 -3.51
C ALA A 83 13.63 -8.15 -2.33
N ARG A 84 12.80 -7.13 -2.07
CA ARG A 84 11.74 -7.15 -1.06
C ARG A 84 10.64 -8.15 -1.36
N VAL A 85 10.15 -8.19 -2.60
CA VAL A 85 9.17 -9.20 -3.05
C VAL A 85 9.73 -10.61 -2.82
N ALA A 86 10.98 -10.86 -3.23
CA ALA A 86 11.65 -12.15 -3.02
C ALA A 86 11.88 -12.47 -1.54
N GLN A 87 12.17 -11.47 -0.70
CA GLN A 87 12.33 -11.65 0.74
C GLN A 87 11.01 -12.00 1.43
N ARG A 88 9.93 -11.30 1.08
CA ARG A 88 8.61 -11.55 1.68
C ARG A 88 8.02 -12.86 1.19
N GLY A 89 8.22 -13.21 -0.08
CA GLY A 89 7.76 -14.47 -0.67
C GLY A 89 6.24 -14.61 -0.77
N ARG A 90 5.44 -13.65 -0.29
CA ARG A 90 3.96 -13.74 -0.22
C ARG A 90 3.26 -13.56 -1.57
N LEU A 91 3.89 -12.85 -2.50
CA LEU A 91 3.25 -12.54 -3.80
C LEU A 91 2.93 -13.79 -4.61
N LYS A 92 3.71 -14.86 -4.45
CA LYS A 92 3.50 -16.15 -5.15
C LYS A 92 2.23 -16.88 -4.69
N ASP A 93 1.78 -16.60 -3.47
CA ASP A 93 0.62 -17.23 -2.84
C ASP A 93 -0.67 -16.41 -3.07
N LEU A 94 -0.56 -15.22 -3.68
CA LEU A 94 -1.69 -14.36 -3.96
C LEU A 94 -2.20 -14.57 -5.39
N PRO A 95 -3.52 -14.65 -5.59
CA PRO A 95 -4.08 -14.71 -6.93
C PRO A 95 -3.76 -13.41 -7.66
N ARG A 96 -3.36 -13.53 -8.93
CA ARG A 96 -3.21 -12.35 -9.78
C ARG A 96 -4.59 -11.71 -9.98
N PRO A 97 -4.73 -10.40 -9.75
CA PRO A 97 -6.03 -9.75 -9.87
C PRO A 97 -6.53 -9.82 -11.31
N ALA A 98 -7.83 -10.12 -11.46
CA ALA A 98 -8.54 -9.99 -12.73
C ALA A 98 -8.56 -8.51 -13.18
N SER A 99 -9.00 -8.28 -14.41
CA SER A 99 -9.13 -6.90 -14.90
C SER A 99 -10.15 -6.12 -14.06
N PRO A 100 -9.93 -4.81 -13.81
CA PRO A 100 -10.82 -3.97 -13.00
C PRO A 100 -12.28 -3.98 -13.47
N GLU A 101 -12.52 -4.22 -14.75
CA GLU A 101 -13.85 -4.26 -15.36
C GLU A 101 -14.63 -5.53 -15.00
N LEU A 102 -13.93 -6.62 -14.64
CA LEU A 102 -14.54 -7.93 -14.38
C LEU A 102 -14.78 -8.18 -12.89
N ILE A 103 -14.16 -7.42 -12.00
CA ILE A 103 -14.41 -7.56 -10.57
C ILE A 103 -15.71 -6.85 -10.18
N THR A 104 -16.55 -7.54 -9.42
CA THR A 104 -17.90 -7.06 -9.07
C THR A 104 -18.16 -7.05 -7.57
N ASN A 105 -17.25 -7.58 -6.76
CA ASN A 105 -17.43 -7.72 -5.33
C ASN A 105 -16.26 -7.17 -4.51
N ALA A 106 -16.53 -6.88 -3.24
CA ALA A 106 -15.58 -6.32 -2.28
C ALA A 106 -14.39 -7.25 -1.99
N GLY A 107 -14.59 -8.56 -2.01
CA GLY A 107 -13.54 -9.55 -1.75
C GLY A 107 -12.45 -9.51 -2.81
N ALA A 108 -12.84 -9.54 -4.08
CA ALA A 108 -11.94 -9.45 -5.23
C ALA A 108 -11.15 -8.13 -5.26
N LEU A 109 -11.81 -7.02 -4.87
CA LEU A 109 -11.12 -5.74 -4.72
C LEU A 109 -10.08 -5.77 -3.58
N SER A 110 -10.44 -6.31 -2.41
CA SER A 110 -9.51 -6.45 -1.28
C SER A 110 -8.29 -7.31 -1.66
N GLU A 111 -8.51 -8.41 -2.38
CA GLU A 111 -7.44 -9.27 -2.92
C GLU A 111 -6.49 -8.52 -3.83
N ALA A 112 -7.03 -7.72 -4.75
CA ALA A 112 -6.22 -6.93 -5.64
C ALA A 112 -5.38 -5.88 -4.90
N LEU A 113 -5.94 -5.21 -3.90
CA LEU A 113 -5.20 -4.22 -3.10
C LEU A 113 -4.02 -4.88 -2.35
N VAL A 114 -4.24 -6.05 -1.75
CA VAL A 114 -3.16 -6.82 -1.10
C VAL A 114 -2.13 -7.29 -2.12
N TYR A 115 -2.57 -7.75 -3.30
CA TYR A 115 -1.67 -8.10 -4.39
C TYR A 115 -0.77 -6.93 -4.79
N PHE A 116 -1.32 -5.73 -5.00
CA PHE A 116 -0.53 -4.56 -5.39
C PHE A 116 0.43 -4.12 -4.29
N TYR A 117 0.02 -4.23 -3.02
CA TYR A 117 0.91 -3.97 -1.89
C TYR A 117 2.09 -4.95 -1.82
N GLU A 118 1.83 -6.26 -1.99
CA GLU A 118 2.90 -7.26 -2.03
C GLU A 118 3.77 -7.12 -3.30
N TRP A 119 3.17 -6.73 -4.43
CA TRP A 119 3.91 -6.43 -5.66
C TRP A 119 4.85 -5.24 -5.49
N ALA A 120 4.44 -4.23 -4.70
CA ALA A 120 5.29 -3.10 -4.29
C ALA A 120 6.40 -3.50 -3.28
N GLY A 121 6.54 -4.79 -2.94
CA GLY A 121 7.54 -5.29 -2.00
C GLY A 121 7.11 -5.20 -0.53
N GLY A 122 5.82 -4.99 -0.26
CA GLY A 122 5.28 -4.84 1.08
C GLY A 122 5.97 -3.70 1.82
N LEU A 123 5.77 -2.49 1.30
CA LEU A 123 6.31 -1.23 1.82
C LEU A 123 6.00 -1.09 3.32
N PRO A 124 6.95 -0.63 4.16
CA PRO A 124 6.61 -0.21 5.51
C PRO A 124 5.43 0.77 5.49
N LEU A 125 4.44 0.58 6.36
CA LEU A 125 3.17 1.30 6.27
C LEU A 125 3.32 2.82 6.38
N ARG A 126 4.29 3.30 7.18
CA ARG A 126 4.64 4.72 7.27
C ARG A 126 5.11 5.28 5.92
N ARG A 127 5.97 4.53 5.23
CA ARG A 127 6.42 4.90 3.89
C ARG A 127 5.31 4.84 2.85
N LEU A 128 4.40 3.86 2.97
CA LEU A 128 3.22 3.81 2.11
C LEU A 128 2.35 5.08 2.29
N GLN A 129 2.19 5.58 3.51
CA GLN A 129 1.50 6.84 3.79
C GLN A 129 2.24 8.05 3.18
N GLU A 130 3.56 8.15 3.35
CA GLU A 130 4.36 9.23 2.77
C GLU A 130 4.18 9.29 1.23
N LEU A 131 4.26 8.12 0.57
CA LEU A 131 4.06 8.02 -0.88
C LEU A 131 2.61 8.27 -1.32
N ALA A 132 1.64 8.14 -0.42
CA ALA A 132 0.22 8.41 -0.68
C ALA A 132 -0.13 9.90 -0.58
N GLY A 133 0.83 10.77 -0.22
CA GLY A 133 0.60 12.21 -0.06
C GLY A 133 0.20 12.63 1.35
N GLU A 134 0.65 11.88 2.37
CA GLU A 134 0.43 12.10 3.81
C GLU A 134 -0.83 11.46 4.44
N ALA A 135 -0.90 11.54 5.77
CA ALA A 135 -1.94 10.92 6.60
C ALA A 135 -3.37 11.28 6.22
N TYR A 136 -3.58 12.46 5.62
CA TYR A 136 -4.90 12.90 5.16
C TYR A 136 -5.49 11.95 4.11
N PHE A 137 -4.65 11.41 3.22
CA PHE A 137 -5.11 10.50 2.17
C PHE A 137 -5.07 9.03 2.61
N LEU A 138 -4.09 8.65 3.43
CA LEU A 138 -3.93 7.27 3.87
C LEU A 138 -3.28 7.16 5.26
N PRO A 139 -4.05 7.21 6.35
CA PRO A 139 -3.53 6.97 7.68
C PRO A 139 -2.88 5.58 7.80
N VAL A 140 -1.77 5.45 8.55
CA VAL A 140 -1.09 4.17 8.81
C VAL A 140 -2.05 3.08 9.31
N SER A 141 -2.97 3.42 10.23
CA SER A 141 -3.96 2.48 10.76
C SER A 141 -4.92 1.98 9.69
N THR A 142 -5.34 2.85 8.77
CA THR A 142 -6.18 2.48 7.63
C THR A 142 -5.42 1.61 6.63
N ALA A 143 -4.18 1.96 6.30
CA ALA A 143 -3.31 1.13 5.46
C ALA A 143 -3.13 -0.28 6.06
N ALA A 144 -2.90 -0.38 7.37
CA ALA A 144 -2.79 -1.65 8.07
C ALA A 144 -4.06 -2.51 7.92
N ARG A 145 -5.24 -1.90 8.08
CA ARG A 145 -6.53 -2.59 7.92
C ARG A 145 -6.80 -3.03 6.49
N ILE A 146 -6.40 -2.23 5.50
CA ILE A 146 -6.53 -2.58 4.07
C ILE A 146 -5.65 -3.80 3.76
N VAL A 147 -4.36 -3.74 4.12
CA VAL A 147 -3.40 -4.84 3.89
C VAL A 147 -3.79 -6.10 4.66
N GLY A 148 -4.34 -5.93 5.87
CA GLY A 148 -4.87 -7.01 6.69
C GLY A 148 -6.24 -7.54 6.23
N ARG A 149 -6.82 -7.00 5.16
CA ARG A 149 -8.17 -7.36 4.64
C ARG A 149 -9.30 -7.15 5.65
N GLN A 150 -9.10 -6.26 6.62
CA GLN A 150 -10.06 -5.89 7.66
C GLN A 150 -10.95 -4.69 7.26
N ALA A 151 -10.57 -3.97 6.20
CA ALA A 151 -11.33 -2.87 5.65
C ALA A 151 -11.02 -2.67 4.17
N LEU A 152 -11.97 -2.08 3.44
CA LEU A 152 -11.71 -1.48 2.13
C LEU A 152 -11.34 0.01 2.30
N PRO A 153 -10.79 0.65 1.27
CA PRO A 153 -10.65 2.10 1.25
C PRO A 153 -12.00 2.78 1.52
N VAL A 154 -11.99 3.79 2.40
CA VAL A 154 -13.21 4.49 2.81
C VAL A 154 -13.76 5.41 1.72
N SER A 155 -12.91 5.81 0.78
CA SER A 155 -13.27 6.69 -0.32
C SER A 155 -12.49 6.34 -1.59
N ARG A 156 -13.00 6.84 -2.72
CA ARG A 156 -12.32 6.75 -4.02
C ARG A 156 -10.93 7.37 -3.97
N GLN A 157 -10.79 8.51 -3.31
CA GLN A 157 -9.50 9.19 -3.16
C GLN A 157 -8.49 8.35 -2.37
N GLN A 158 -8.93 7.68 -1.31
CA GLN A 158 -8.06 6.78 -0.55
C GLN A 158 -7.65 5.55 -1.37
N CYS A 159 -8.55 5.01 -2.20
CA CYS A 159 -8.22 3.93 -3.14
C CYS A 159 -7.13 4.38 -4.14
N ILE A 160 -7.28 5.57 -4.72
CA ILE A 160 -6.30 6.17 -5.63
C ILE A 160 -4.96 6.37 -4.93
N ALA A 161 -4.95 6.94 -3.72
CA ALA A 161 -3.74 7.21 -2.95
C ALA A 161 -2.99 5.91 -2.63
N PHE A 162 -3.70 4.87 -2.17
CA PHE A 162 -3.12 3.55 -1.88
C PHE A 162 -2.47 2.91 -3.12
N LEU A 163 -3.19 2.88 -4.25
CA LEU A 163 -2.69 2.27 -5.47
C LEU A 163 -1.50 3.05 -6.07
N THR A 164 -1.56 4.38 -6.00
CA THR A 164 -0.47 5.25 -6.44
C THR A 164 0.78 5.03 -5.59
N ALA A 165 0.63 4.93 -4.26
CA ALA A 165 1.72 4.63 -3.35
C ALA A 165 2.34 3.24 -3.59
N CYS A 166 1.54 2.27 -4.08
CA CYS A 166 2.04 0.97 -4.54
C CYS A 166 2.75 1.03 -5.91
N GLY A 167 2.92 2.22 -6.51
CA GLY A 167 3.60 2.39 -7.79
C GLY A 167 2.77 2.02 -9.01
N ILE A 168 1.43 1.93 -8.87
CA ILE A 168 0.55 1.61 -9.99
C ILE A 168 0.40 2.84 -10.90
N GLY A 169 0.56 2.63 -12.21
CA GLY A 169 0.49 3.72 -13.19
C GLY A 169 -0.90 4.38 -13.28
N PRO A 170 -0.98 5.68 -13.61
CA PRO A 170 -2.20 6.50 -13.45
C PRO A 170 -3.40 5.98 -14.25
N ARG A 171 -3.17 5.38 -15.42
CA ARG A 171 -4.24 4.77 -16.24
C ARG A 171 -4.87 3.58 -15.54
N LEU A 172 -4.07 2.73 -14.91
CA LEU A 172 -4.55 1.54 -14.21
C LEU A 172 -5.19 1.93 -12.87
N VAL A 173 -4.61 2.91 -12.16
CA VAL A 173 -5.21 3.50 -10.94
C VAL A 173 -6.64 3.99 -11.22
N ARG A 174 -6.87 4.74 -12.31
CA ARG A 174 -8.21 5.21 -12.68
C ARG A 174 -9.20 4.06 -12.86
N ARG A 175 -8.83 3.02 -13.62
CA ARG A 175 -9.69 1.84 -13.86
C ARG A 175 -10.06 1.12 -12.57
N TRP A 176 -9.12 0.99 -11.63
CA TRP A 176 -9.37 0.42 -10.31
C TRP A 176 -10.24 1.33 -9.42
N ALA A 177 -10.08 2.65 -9.51
CA ALA A 177 -10.95 3.60 -8.83
C ALA A 177 -12.40 3.53 -9.36
N ASP A 178 -12.59 3.37 -10.67
CA ASP A 178 -13.92 3.19 -11.27
C ASP A 178 -14.54 1.84 -10.85
N ALA A 179 -13.72 0.79 -10.73
CA ALA A 179 -14.17 -0.50 -10.18
C ALA A 179 -14.59 -0.39 -8.71
N TYR A 180 -13.84 0.38 -7.92
CA TYR A 180 -14.21 0.72 -6.55
C TYR A 180 -15.59 1.38 -6.50
N ASP A 181 -15.84 2.41 -7.32
CA ASP A 181 -17.12 3.13 -7.32
C ASP A 181 -18.29 2.19 -7.65
N ARG A 182 -18.14 1.33 -8.66
CA ARG A 182 -19.16 0.32 -9.01
C ARG A 182 -19.46 -0.64 -7.85
N ILE A 183 -18.42 -1.15 -7.19
CA ILE A 183 -18.56 -2.11 -6.08
C ILE A 183 -19.22 -1.46 -4.87
N ILE A 184 -18.82 -0.24 -4.50
CA ILE A 184 -19.39 0.46 -3.35
C ILE A 184 -20.85 0.87 -3.63
N ALA A 185 -21.15 1.36 -4.84
CA ALA A 185 -22.52 1.66 -5.24
C ALA A 185 -23.43 0.42 -5.16
N ALA A 186 -22.99 -0.72 -5.71
CA ALA A 186 -23.74 -1.98 -5.65
C ALA A 186 -24.00 -2.45 -4.21
N ARG A 187 -23.01 -2.28 -3.31
CA ARG A 187 -23.17 -2.60 -1.88
C ARG A 187 -24.23 -1.73 -1.21
N HIS A 188 -24.21 -0.42 -1.46
CA HIS A 188 -25.19 0.50 -0.88
C HIS A 188 -26.61 0.23 -1.38
N THR A 189 -26.77 -0.18 -2.64
CA THR A 189 -28.06 -0.60 -3.19
C THR A 189 -28.54 -1.90 -2.55
N ASN A 190 -27.66 -2.90 -2.40
CA ASN A 190 -28.02 -4.17 -1.79
C ASN A 190 -28.36 -4.01 -0.29
N THR A 191 -27.63 -3.17 0.45
CA THR A 191 -27.97 -2.84 1.84
C THR A 191 -29.35 -2.19 1.93
N ARG A 192 -29.68 -1.24 1.05
CA ARG A 192 -31.01 -0.61 1.02
C ARG A 192 -32.13 -1.60 0.68
N ALA A 193 -31.93 -2.46 -0.33
CA ALA A 193 -32.89 -3.50 -0.70
C ALA A 193 -33.10 -4.51 0.45
N SER A 194 -32.03 -4.96 1.09
CA SER A 194 -32.11 -5.86 2.24
C SER A 194 -32.78 -5.21 3.46
N SER A 195 -32.65 -3.89 3.64
CA SER A 195 -33.35 -3.16 4.71
C SER A 195 -34.83 -2.92 4.41
N SER A 196 -35.22 -2.88 3.13
CA SER A 196 -36.64 -2.77 2.73
C SER A 196 -37.38 -4.11 2.71
N GLU A 197 -36.66 -5.23 2.62
CA GLU A 197 -37.22 -6.58 2.69
C GLU A 197 -37.30 -7.16 4.12
N VAL A 198 -36.85 -6.42 5.15
CA VAL A 198 -37.08 -6.83 6.53
C VAL A 198 -38.54 -6.58 6.87
N ASP A 199 -39.33 -7.65 6.98
CA ASP A 199 -40.68 -7.62 7.52
C ASP A 199 -40.66 -6.82 8.84
N PRO A 200 -41.47 -5.74 8.99
CA PRO A 200 -41.54 -4.98 10.24
C PRO A 200 -41.80 -5.86 11.47
N ALA A 201 -42.39 -7.06 11.29
CA ALA A 201 -42.55 -8.05 12.36
C ALA A 201 -41.20 -8.62 12.89
N LEU A 202 -40.18 -8.77 12.04
CA LEU A 202 -38.85 -9.28 12.43
C LEU A 202 -37.98 -8.24 13.14
N VAL A 203 -38.21 -6.95 12.86
CA VAL A 203 -37.57 -5.85 13.59
C VAL A 203 -38.13 -5.77 15.01
N LEU A 204 -39.46 -5.91 15.15
CA LEU A 204 -40.13 -5.91 16.45
C LEU A 204 -39.70 -7.10 17.33
N LEU A 205 -39.52 -8.30 16.74
CA LEU A 205 -39.07 -9.49 17.45
C LEU A 205 -37.64 -9.38 18.00
N ARG A 206 -36.74 -8.68 17.31
CA ARG A 206 -35.37 -8.41 17.80
C ARG A 206 -35.34 -7.38 18.94
N ASP A 207 -36.27 -6.42 18.94
CA ASP A 207 -36.39 -5.45 20.03
C ASP A 207 -37.07 -6.05 21.27
N VAL A 208 -38.04 -6.97 21.10
CA VAL A 208 -38.65 -7.71 22.21
C VAL A 208 -37.65 -8.68 22.86
N GLN A 209 -36.80 -9.36 22.08
CA GLN A 209 -35.73 -10.22 22.63
C GLN A 209 -34.71 -9.42 23.48
N ARG A 210 -34.33 -8.20 23.06
CA ARG A 210 -33.45 -7.33 23.86
C ARG A 210 -34.10 -6.77 25.12
N LEU A 211 -35.43 -6.64 25.14
CA LEU A 211 -36.18 -6.21 26.32
C LEU A 211 -36.33 -7.36 27.34
N THR A 212 -36.48 -8.61 26.89
CA THR A 212 -36.54 -9.76 27.79
C THR A 212 -35.19 -10.10 28.44
N GLU A 213 -34.07 -9.84 27.75
CA GLU A 213 -32.73 -10.01 28.31
C GLU A 213 -32.36 -8.92 29.35
N ARG A 214 -33.09 -7.80 29.38
CA ARG A 214 -32.85 -6.68 30.32
C ARG A 214 -33.70 -6.73 31.61
N SER A 215 -34.61 -7.70 31.75
CA SER A 215 -35.48 -7.81 32.94
C SER A 215 -35.02 -8.84 33.98
N GLY A 216 -33.76 -9.26 33.95
CA GLY A 216 -33.14 -10.11 34.97
C GLY A 216 -32.15 -9.38 35.88
N GLY A 217 -32.61 -8.48 36.76
CA GLY A 217 -31.97 -8.28 38.08
C GLY A 217 -31.23 -6.97 38.41
N HIS A 218 -31.92 -6.17 39.25
CA HIS A 218 -31.43 -5.36 40.39
C HIS A 218 -30.49 -4.16 40.21
N GLY A 219 -31.02 -2.96 40.49
CA GLY A 219 -30.26 -1.79 40.97
C GLY A 219 -30.86 -0.46 40.54
N SER A 220 -31.62 0.19 41.42
CA SER A 220 -32.34 1.44 41.18
C SER A 220 -31.41 2.65 40.95
N VAL A 221 -31.58 3.38 39.84
CA VAL A 221 -31.20 4.79 39.72
C VAL A 221 -32.28 5.53 38.93
N ARG A 222 -32.80 6.63 39.47
CA ARG A 222 -33.94 7.40 38.91
C ARG A 222 -33.49 8.32 37.76
N VAL A 223 -34.33 8.41 36.73
CA VAL A 223 -34.11 9.11 35.44
C VAL A 223 -34.51 10.61 35.52
N THR A 224 -34.33 11.27 36.67
CA THR A 224 -34.77 12.67 36.85
C THR A 224 -33.67 13.68 37.06
N ASP A 225 -32.41 13.32 36.85
CA ASP A 225 -31.31 14.28 36.85
C ASP A 225 -30.49 14.08 35.58
N LEU A 226 -30.52 15.09 34.70
CA LEU A 226 -29.53 15.46 33.66
C LEU A 226 -30.23 16.16 32.47
N PHE A 227 -31.05 17.17 32.77
CA PHE A 227 -31.31 18.28 31.84
C PHE A 227 -31.39 19.59 32.63
N GLN A 228 -30.29 20.35 32.62
CA GLN A 228 -30.28 21.82 32.70
C GLN A 228 -28.92 22.32 32.16
N GLY A 229 -28.94 23.11 31.07
CA GLY A 229 -27.76 23.70 30.39
C GLY A 229 -27.19 24.93 31.14
N PRO A 230 -26.53 25.94 30.49
CA PRO A 230 -26.30 26.19 29.06
C PRO A 230 -24.83 26.59 28.70
N GLY A 231 -24.49 26.84 27.43
CA GLY A 231 -23.23 27.54 27.11
C GLY A 231 -22.69 27.46 25.67
N GLU A 232 -23.00 28.50 24.89
CA GLU A 232 -22.23 29.11 23.80
C GLU A 232 -21.85 28.36 22.50
N ALA A 233 -22.33 28.97 21.41
CA ALA A 233 -21.95 28.73 20.04
C ALA A 233 -20.69 29.52 19.68
N THR A 234 -19.68 28.84 19.13
CA THR A 234 -18.56 29.50 18.45
C THR A 234 -18.59 29.17 16.97
N ARG A 235 -19.03 30.14 16.17
CA ARG A 235 -18.81 30.17 14.72
C ARG A 235 -17.32 30.33 14.46
N LEU A 236 -16.73 29.50 13.59
CA LEU A 236 -15.49 29.84 12.91
C LEU A 236 -15.68 29.85 11.39
N ARG A 237 -15.52 31.07 10.91
CA ARG A 237 -15.43 31.62 9.57
C ARG A 237 -14.09 31.22 8.94
N GLY A 238 -14.08 30.82 7.68
CA GLY A 238 -12.82 30.55 6.98
C GLY A 238 -12.99 29.89 5.62
N GLN A 239 -13.63 30.59 4.67
CA GLN A 239 -13.45 30.29 3.25
C GLN A 239 -11.99 30.59 2.87
N GLN A 240 -11.25 29.57 2.44
CA GLN A 240 -10.12 29.77 1.52
C GLN A 240 -10.17 28.70 0.44
N THR A 241 -10.44 29.18 -0.77
CA THR A 241 -10.25 28.52 -2.06
C THR A 241 -8.81 28.04 -2.21
N LEU A 242 -8.61 26.73 -2.37
CA LEU A 242 -7.36 26.14 -2.82
C LEU A 242 -7.44 25.84 -4.32
N THR A 243 -7.34 26.92 -5.08
CA THR A 243 -6.96 26.89 -6.49
C THR A 243 -5.44 26.88 -6.55
N GLY A 244 -4.86 25.89 -7.23
CA GLY A 244 -3.46 25.90 -7.65
C GLY A 244 -2.53 25.14 -6.71
N LEU A 245 -2.15 23.93 -7.16
CA LEU A 245 -0.77 23.45 -7.26
C LEU A 245 -0.82 21.99 -7.72
N LEU A 246 -0.99 21.83 -9.05
CA LEU A 246 -0.78 20.59 -9.77
C LEU A 246 0.71 20.58 -10.19
N PRO A 247 1.55 19.69 -9.67
CA PRO A 247 2.84 19.44 -10.30
C PRO A 247 2.61 18.60 -11.55
N GLN A 248 3.13 19.14 -12.65
CA GLN A 248 3.09 18.57 -13.99
C GLN A 248 3.84 17.23 -14.09
N GLU A 249 3.25 16.35 -14.91
CA GLU A 249 3.91 15.41 -15.84
C GLU A 249 5.09 14.57 -15.31
N LEU A 250 4.78 13.36 -14.83
CA LEU A 250 5.76 12.25 -14.76
C LEU A 250 5.65 11.36 -16.02
N PRO A 251 6.79 10.96 -16.62
CA PRO A 251 6.82 10.36 -17.95
C PRO A 251 6.16 8.98 -17.99
N GLN A 252 5.32 8.80 -19.01
CA GLN A 252 4.54 7.60 -19.28
C GLN A 252 5.44 6.39 -19.51
N ARG A 253 5.34 5.36 -18.66
CA ARG A 253 5.78 4.00 -19.02
C ARG A 253 4.57 3.11 -19.27
N ARG A 254 4.43 2.70 -20.54
CA ARG A 254 3.49 1.68 -21.01
C ARG A 254 3.81 0.35 -20.31
N ILE A 255 2.95 -0.08 -19.40
CA ILE A 255 2.84 -1.50 -19.06
C ILE A 255 2.14 -2.16 -20.25
N ARG A 256 2.92 -2.76 -21.16
CA ARG A 256 2.36 -3.68 -22.16
C ARG A 256 1.89 -4.92 -21.40
N PHE A 257 0.58 -5.06 -21.23
CA PHE A 257 -0.03 -6.37 -21.02
C PHE A 257 0.20 -7.17 -22.31
N ALA A 258 1.11 -8.14 -22.27
CA ALA A 258 1.35 -9.04 -23.37
C ALA A 258 0.14 -9.99 -23.50
N GLU A 259 -0.71 -9.73 -24.49
CA GLU A 259 -1.47 -10.77 -25.16
C GLU A 259 -0.46 -11.76 -25.78
N ARG A 260 -0.53 -13.03 -25.39
CA ARG A 260 0.18 -14.11 -26.09
C ARG A 260 -0.64 -14.52 -27.31
N PRO A 261 -0.10 -14.50 -28.54
CA PRO A 261 -0.70 -15.26 -29.63
C PRO A 261 -0.33 -16.75 -29.48
N ARG A 262 -1.33 -17.63 -29.55
CA ARG A 262 -1.14 -19.08 -29.75
C ARG A 262 -0.43 -19.30 -31.09
N ARG A 263 0.73 -19.94 -31.09
CA ARG A 263 1.30 -20.56 -32.31
C ARG A 263 0.97 -22.04 -32.31
N LEU A 264 0.27 -22.49 -33.35
CA LEU A 264 0.09 -23.89 -33.71
C LEU A 264 1.43 -24.41 -34.29
N PRO A 265 1.86 -25.65 -34.01
CA PRO A 265 3.03 -26.22 -34.67
C PRO A 265 2.69 -26.64 -36.13
N PRO A 266 3.63 -26.51 -37.08
CA PRO A 266 3.49 -27.11 -38.40
C PRO A 266 3.72 -28.63 -38.32
N GLN A 267 2.86 -29.42 -38.97
CA GLN A 267 3.10 -30.85 -39.19
C GLN A 267 4.08 -31.04 -40.36
N PRO A 268 5.07 -31.93 -40.24
CA PRO A 268 5.91 -32.32 -41.38
C PRO A 268 5.18 -33.31 -42.29
N ALA A 269 5.36 -33.14 -43.60
CA ALA A 269 5.12 -34.14 -44.63
C ALA A 269 6.44 -34.86 -44.95
#